data_AF-A0A7X8ZU58-F1
#
_entry.id   AF-A0A7X8ZU58-F1
#
_cell.length_a   1.000
_cell.length_b   1.000
_cell.length_c   1.000
_cell.angle_alpha   90.00
_cell.angle_beta   90.00
_cell.angle_gamma   90.00
#
_symmetry.space_group_name_H-M   'P 1'
#
loop_
_entity.id
_entity.type
_entity.pdbx_description
1 polymer ?
#
loop_
_entity_poly.entity_id
_entity_poly.type
_entity_poly.pdbx_seq_one_letter_code
_entity_poly.pdbx_strand_id
1 'polypeptide(L)'
;MELFYSKPIKSIYIYSNNSSSYGLHLLFKFEDNTCLIFERGIFSYSTNIRNTTFFFSKWINIYYKKLSNKVYIYKIREDENVSYFIEFSNTDILYIYQRILGNADDWIQDYEIVSKDENIDYERIKEYMAEDFVEDVKVQHLSEKS
;
A
#
# COMPACT_ATOMS: atom_id res chain seq x y z
N MET A 1 -4.54 12.60 -14.62
CA MET A 1 -3.74 12.82 -13.41
C MET A 1 -4.65 12.53 -12.22
N GLU A 2 -4.19 11.77 -11.22
CA GLU A 2 -4.79 11.73 -9.87
C GLU A 2 -6.14 11.02 -9.61
N LEU A 3 -6.46 9.89 -10.24
CA LEU A 3 -7.79 9.27 -10.10
C LEU A 3 -8.22 8.84 -8.66
N PHE A 4 -7.30 8.77 -7.69
CA PHE A 4 -7.60 8.34 -6.32
C PHE A 4 -6.99 9.21 -5.22
N TYR A 5 -6.06 10.12 -5.55
CA TYR A 5 -5.59 11.11 -4.57
C TYR A 5 -6.81 11.93 -4.13
N SER A 6 -6.92 12.22 -2.83
CA SER A 6 -8.10 12.84 -2.17
C SER A 6 -9.33 11.96 -1.93
N LYS A 7 -9.35 10.68 -2.36
CA LYS A 7 -10.45 9.77 -2.02
C LYS A 7 -10.32 9.20 -0.61
N PRO A 8 -11.32 9.37 0.27
CA PRO A 8 -11.29 8.76 1.59
C PRO A 8 -11.17 7.24 1.49
N ILE A 9 -10.20 6.68 2.19
CA ILE A 9 -10.01 5.25 2.32
C ILE A 9 -11.03 4.74 3.34
N LYS A 10 -11.83 3.77 2.92
CA LYS A 10 -12.80 3.06 3.76
C LYS A 10 -12.14 1.93 4.54
N SER A 11 -11.29 1.16 3.87
CA SER A 11 -10.59 0.03 4.46
C SER A 11 -9.32 -0.31 3.71
N ILE A 12 -8.33 -0.83 4.43
CA ILE A 12 -7.09 -1.36 3.88
C ILE A 12 -7.07 -2.86 4.17
N TYR A 13 -6.67 -3.65 3.20
CA TYR A 13 -6.55 -5.10 3.34
C TYR A 13 -5.18 -5.58 2.90
N ILE A 14 -4.71 -6.65 3.54
CA ILE A 14 -3.54 -7.41 3.13
C ILE A 14 -3.94 -8.80 2.67
N TYR A 15 -3.19 -9.30 1.72
CA TYR A 15 -3.09 -10.72 1.44
C TYR A 15 -1.61 -11.05 1.31
N SER A 16 -1.06 -11.70 2.34
CA SER A 16 0.31 -12.20 2.31
C SER A 16 0.28 -13.65 1.86
N ASN A 17 0.79 -13.91 0.66
CA ASN A 17 1.12 -15.25 0.24
C ASN A 17 2.60 -15.49 0.56
N ASN A 18 2.88 -16.09 1.73
CA ASN A 18 4.23 -16.35 2.26
C ASN A 18 5.08 -17.31 1.40
N SER A 19 4.63 -17.68 0.21
CA SER A 19 5.32 -18.59 -0.70
C SER A 19 6.18 -17.88 -1.76
N SER A 20 6.30 -16.55 -1.73
CA SER A 20 7.17 -15.81 -2.67
C SER A 20 7.72 -14.52 -2.09
N SER A 21 8.89 -14.08 -2.57
CA SER A 21 9.56 -12.87 -2.11
C SER A 21 8.83 -11.55 -2.39
N TYR A 22 7.86 -11.58 -3.31
CA TYR A 22 6.97 -10.45 -3.65
C TYR A 22 5.51 -10.77 -3.34
N GLY A 23 5.28 -11.59 -2.31
CA GLY A 23 3.98 -12.17 -1.98
C GLY A 23 3.02 -11.24 -1.23
N LEU A 24 3.40 -9.98 -1.00
CA LEU A 24 2.52 -9.00 -0.35
C LEU A 24 1.59 -8.38 -1.39
N HIS A 25 0.29 -8.54 -1.14
CA HIS A 25 -0.73 -7.80 -1.87
C HIS A 25 -1.42 -6.85 -0.90
N LEU A 26 -1.60 -5.60 -1.31
CA LEU A 26 -2.39 -4.62 -0.56
C LEU A 26 -3.57 -4.16 -1.38
N LEU A 27 -4.67 -3.88 -0.71
CA LEU A 27 -5.87 -3.33 -1.32
C LEU A 27 -6.39 -2.19 -0.46
N PHE A 28 -6.45 -1.00 -1.06
CA PHE A 28 -7.13 0.16 -0.51
C PHE A 28 -8.53 0.22 -1.12
N LYS A 29 -9.56 0.05 -0.30
CA LYS A 29 -10.95 0.26 -0.69
C LYS A 29 -11.33 1.69 -0.36
N PHE A 30 -11.77 2.45 -1.35
CA PHE A 30 -12.26 3.81 -1.15
C PHE A 30 -13.77 3.83 -0.87
N GLU A 31 -14.27 4.95 -0.34
CA GLU A 31 -15.70 5.12 -0.01
C GLU A 31 -16.63 5.01 -1.23
N ASP A 32 -16.15 5.37 -2.42
CA ASP A 32 -16.89 5.24 -3.68
C ASP A 32 -16.88 3.80 -4.26
N ASN A 33 -16.37 2.84 -3.50
CA ASN A 33 -16.16 1.43 -3.86
C ASN A 33 -15.14 1.17 -4.98
N THR A 34 -14.42 2.19 -5.44
CA THR A 34 -13.22 1.98 -6.25
C THR A 34 -12.08 1.49 -5.35
N CYS A 35 -11.04 0.90 -5.93
CA CYS A 35 -9.90 0.43 -5.16
C CYS A 35 -8.57 0.69 -5.87
N LEU A 36 -7.53 0.76 -5.04
CA LEU A 36 -6.14 0.70 -5.46
C LEU A 36 -5.54 -0.61 -4.96
N ILE A 37 -4.92 -1.37 -5.85
CA ILE A 37 -4.31 -2.67 -5.55
C ILE A 37 -2.80 -2.54 -5.74
N PHE A 38 -2.03 -2.98 -4.76
CA PHE A 38 -0.59 -3.20 -4.88
C PHE A 38 -0.34 -4.70 -5.01
N GLU A 39 0.35 -5.09 -6.08
CA GLU A 39 0.78 -6.47 -6.32
C GLU A 39 2.09 -6.47 -7.09
N ARG A 40 3.08 -7.25 -6.63
CA ARG A 40 4.37 -7.45 -7.31
C ARG A 40 5.05 -6.12 -7.70
N GLY A 41 5.00 -5.13 -6.82
CA GLY A 41 5.61 -3.82 -7.05
C GLY A 41 4.79 -2.84 -7.90
N ILE A 42 3.60 -3.23 -8.36
CA ILE A 42 2.79 -2.39 -9.23
C ILE A 42 1.50 -1.95 -8.53
N PHE A 43 1.20 -0.66 -8.62
CA PHE A 43 -0.10 -0.12 -8.22
C PHE A 43 -1.07 -0.08 -9.40
N SER A 44 -2.19 -0.78 -9.25
CA SER A 44 -3.27 -0.84 -10.23
C SER A 44 -4.54 -0.25 -9.67
N TYR A 45 -5.14 0.68 -10.39
CA TYR A 45 -6.43 1.26 -10.01
C TYR A 45 -7.57 0.48 -10.67
N SER A 46 -8.59 0.14 -9.89
CA SER A 46 -9.76 -0.61 -10.36
C SER A 46 -11.05 0.05 -9.90
N THR A 47 -11.95 0.28 -10.85
CA THR A 47 -13.32 0.74 -10.59
C THR A 47 -14.31 -0.41 -10.43
N ASN A 48 -13.88 -1.65 -10.69
CA ASN A 48 -14.76 -2.82 -10.76
C ASN A 48 -14.18 -4.01 -10.00
N ILE A 49 -14.19 -3.91 -8.67
CA ILE A 49 -14.08 -5.10 -7.83
C ILE A 49 -15.49 -5.59 -7.58
N ARG A 50 -15.78 -6.80 -8.05
CA ARG A 50 -16.99 -7.51 -7.65
C ARG A 50 -16.99 -7.52 -6.13
N ASN A 51 -17.94 -6.82 -5.50
CA ASN A 51 -18.18 -6.79 -4.05
C ASN A 51 -18.68 -8.18 -3.58
N THR A 52 -17.95 -9.24 -3.89
CA THR A 52 -18.28 -10.58 -3.45
C THR A 52 -17.52 -10.84 -2.16
N THR A 53 -18.25 -11.29 -1.16
CA THR A 53 -17.69 -11.79 0.11
C THR A 53 -16.59 -12.83 -0.14
N PHE A 54 -16.67 -13.56 -1.26
CA PHE A 54 -15.65 -14.52 -1.70
C PHE A 54 -14.31 -13.90 -2.09
N PHE A 55 -14.30 -12.72 -2.72
CA PHE A 55 -13.04 -12.06 -3.06
C PHE A 55 -12.30 -11.65 -1.79
N PHE A 56 -13.01 -11.04 -0.84
CA PHE A 56 -12.43 -10.54 0.41
C PHE A 56 -12.21 -11.62 1.48
N SER A 57 -12.77 -12.83 1.35
CA SER A 57 -12.64 -13.88 2.38
C SER A 57 -11.21 -14.36 2.60
N LYS A 58 -10.32 -14.11 1.64
CA LYS A 58 -8.88 -14.41 1.75
C LYS A 58 -8.06 -13.22 2.24
N TRP A 59 -8.65 -12.03 2.31
CA TRP A 59 -7.96 -10.80 2.68
C TRP A 59 -8.18 -10.50 4.16
N ILE A 60 -7.12 -10.02 4.82
CA ILE A 60 -7.16 -9.61 6.22
C ILE A 60 -7.27 -8.10 6.26
N ASN A 61 -8.27 -7.57 6.95
CA ASN A 61 -8.39 -6.13 7.15
C ASN A 61 -7.28 -5.65 8.10
N ILE A 62 -6.53 -4.62 7.69
CA ILE A 62 -5.58 -3.96 8.57
C ILE A 62 -6.36 -3.01 9.47
N TYR A 63 -6.26 -3.23 10.78
CA TYR A 63 -6.80 -2.29 11.75
C TYR A 63 -5.91 -1.05 11.82
N TYR A 64 -6.41 0.07 11.31
CA TYR A 64 -5.76 1.38 11.39
C TYR A 64 -6.72 2.40 11.99
N LYS A 65 -6.55 2.70 13.28
CA LYS A 65 -7.48 3.52 14.09
C LYS A 65 -7.78 4.89 13.45
N LYS A 66 -6.75 5.54 12.93
CA LYS A 66 -6.85 6.91 12.36
C LYS A 66 -7.56 6.95 11.00
N LEU A 67 -7.80 5.80 10.34
CA LEU A 67 -8.53 5.72 9.07
C LEU A 67 -9.94 6.33 9.15
N SER A 68 -10.58 6.24 10.32
CA SER A 68 -11.90 6.82 10.62
C SER A 68 -12.00 8.35 10.40
N ASN A 69 -10.88 9.05 10.29
CA ASN A 69 -10.83 10.51 10.09
C ASN A 69 -10.90 10.93 8.60
N LYS A 70 -11.53 10.13 7.73
CA LYS A 70 -11.58 10.36 6.27
C LYS A 70 -10.19 10.52 5.64
N VAL A 71 -9.25 9.72 6.12
CA VAL A 71 -7.87 9.72 5.61
C VAL A 71 -7.86 9.29 4.16
N TYR A 72 -7.05 9.97 3.33
CA TYR A 72 -6.86 9.62 1.92
C TYR A 72 -5.38 9.45 1.60
N ILE A 73 -5.08 8.79 0.48
CA ILE A 73 -3.70 8.72 -0.03
C ILE A 73 -3.32 10.11 -0.54
N TYR A 74 -2.28 10.69 0.03
CA TYR A 74 -1.72 11.98 -0.38
C TYR A 74 -0.65 11.80 -1.45
N LYS A 75 0.28 10.86 -1.23
CA LYS A 75 1.36 10.58 -2.18
C LYS A 75 1.76 9.10 -2.13
N ILE A 76 2.20 8.57 -3.26
CA ILE A 76 2.88 7.28 -3.35
C ILE A 76 4.27 7.53 -3.93
N ARG A 77 5.26 6.86 -3.36
CA ARG A 77 6.68 6.91 -3.74
C ARG A 77 7.27 5.51 -3.74
N GLU A 78 8.27 5.27 -4.56
CA GLU A 78 8.98 4.00 -4.69
C GLU A 78 10.48 4.20 -4.61
N ASP A 79 11.19 3.26 -4.01
CA ASP A 79 12.65 3.22 -3.99
C ASP A 79 13.13 1.89 -4.59
N GLU A 80 13.75 1.98 -5.78
CA GLU A 80 14.38 0.90 -6.55
C GLU A 80 13.59 -0.42 -6.67
N ASN A 81 12.25 -0.38 -6.69
CA ASN A 81 11.35 -1.55 -6.62
C ASN A 81 11.46 -2.38 -5.33
N VAL A 82 12.27 -1.97 -4.35
CA VAL A 82 12.52 -2.67 -3.08
C VAL A 82 11.59 -2.14 -1.99
N SER A 83 11.31 -0.84 -2.02
CA SER A 83 10.56 -0.14 -0.98
C SER A 83 9.49 0.76 -1.59
N TYR A 84 8.35 0.89 -0.91
CA TYR A 84 7.25 1.75 -1.33
C TYR A 84 6.70 2.51 -0.13
N PHE A 85 6.40 3.78 -0.34
CA PHE A 85 5.92 4.68 0.69
C PHE A 85 4.58 5.27 0.26
N ILE A 86 3.52 4.98 1.01
CA ILE A 86 2.22 5.62 0.84
C ILE A 86 2.04 6.63 1.97
N GLU A 87 2.20 7.91 1.64
CA GLU A 87 1.92 9.01 2.57
C GLU A 87 0.41 9.27 2.58
N PHE A 88 -0.17 9.23 3.76
CA PHE A 88 -1.57 9.55 3.99
C PHE A 88 -1.76 11.05 4.27
N SER A 89 -2.97 11.54 4.10
CA SER A 89 -3.34 12.95 4.32
C SER A 89 -3.15 13.45 5.75
N ASN A 90 -3.02 12.53 6.71
CA ASN A 90 -2.72 12.81 8.11
C ASN A 90 -1.22 12.64 8.43
N THR A 91 -0.36 12.60 7.42
CA THR A 91 1.11 12.48 7.49
C THR A 91 1.66 11.14 7.98
N ASP A 92 0.80 10.19 8.34
CA ASP A 92 1.22 8.82 8.60
C ASP A 92 1.65 8.16 7.28
N ILE A 93 2.56 7.20 7.36
CA ILE A 93 3.15 6.55 6.19
C ILE A 93 2.89 5.05 6.31
N LEU A 94 2.31 4.44 5.28
CA LEU A 94 2.40 2.99 5.08
C LEU A 94 3.69 2.72 4.31
N TYR A 95 4.64 2.09 4.99
CA TYR A 95 5.93 1.69 4.47
C TYR A 95 5.89 0.21 4.10
N ILE A 96 6.20 -0.11 2.85
CA ILE A 96 6.32 -1.47 2.34
C ILE A 96 7.79 -1.69 2.03
N TYR A 97 8.36 -2.78 2.55
CA TYR A 97 9.79 -3.02 2.45
C TYR A 97 10.09 -4.51 2.33
N GLN A 98 11.29 -4.82 1.85
CA GLN A 98 11.80 -6.18 1.86
C GLN A 98 12.60 -6.43 3.14
N ARG A 99 12.37 -7.59 3.77
CA ARG A 99 13.22 -8.10 4.85
C ARG A 99 13.67 -9.53 4.59
N ILE A 100 14.85 -9.85 5.12
CA ILE A 100 15.43 -11.20 5.06
C ILE A 100 14.86 -12.05 6.19
N LEU A 101 14.38 -13.25 5.88
CA LEU A 101 14.02 -14.27 6.86
C LEU A 101 15.21 -15.19 7.15
N GLY A 102 15.93 -14.91 8.23
CA GLY A 102 16.96 -15.82 8.74
C GLY A 102 18.14 -16.00 7.78
N ASN A 103 18.06 -17.00 6.90
CA ASN A 103 19.09 -17.32 5.91
C ASN A 103 19.02 -16.34 4.72
N ALA A 104 20.20 -15.96 4.21
CA ALA A 104 20.42 -14.78 3.35
C ALA A 104 19.66 -14.71 2.01
N ASP A 105 18.94 -15.76 1.61
CA ASP A 105 18.30 -15.86 0.30
C ASP A 105 16.76 -15.75 0.35
N ASP A 106 16.15 -15.79 1.54
CA ASP A 106 14.69 -15.73 1.70
C ASP A 106 14.23 -14.29 2.01
N TRP A 107 14.06 -13.49 0.97
CA TRP A 107 13.45 -12.17 1.06
C TRP A 107 11.94 -12.29 1.10
N ILE A 108 11.27 -11.49 1.93
CA ILE A 108 9.82 -11.29 1.91
C ILE A 108 9.48 -9.81 1.92
N GLN A 109 8.39 -9.44 1.26
CA GLN A 109 7.79 -8.13 1.44
C GLN A 109 6.97 -8.11 2.72
N ASP A 110 7.21 -7.09 3.54
CA ASP A 110 6.46 -6.78 4.75
C ASP A 110 5.98 -5.32 4.69
N TYR A 111 5.18 -4.93 5.68
CA TYR A 111 4.67 -3.57 5.78
C TYR A 111 4.60 -3.08 7.22
N GLU A 112 4.63 -1.75 7.37
CA GLU A 112 4.41 -1.07 8.64
C GLU A 112 3.64 0.23 8.41
N ILE A 113 2.73 0.57 9.31
CA ILE A 113 2.10 1.91 9.33
C ILE A 113 2.79 2.72 10.43
N VAL A 114 3.54 3.73 10.03
CA VAL A 114 4.26 4.60 10.95
C VAL A 114 3.56 5.95 11.11
N SER A 115 3.21 6.23 12.36
CA SER A 115 2.67 7.52 12.80
C SER A 115 3.78 8.40 13.33
N LYS A 116 3.75 9.70 12.97
CA LYS A 116 4.74 10.70 13.43
C LYS A 116 4.98 10.70 14.94
N ASP A 117 3.90 10.68 15.72
CA ASP A 117 3.97 10.82 17.17
C ASP A 117 4.02 9.47 17.93
N GLU A 118 3.98 8.34 17.22
CA GLU A 118 3.86 7.01 17.86
C GLU A 118 5.00 6.05 17.49
N ASN A 119 5.80 6.36 16.46
CA ASN A 119 6.84 5.45 15.95
C ASN A 119 8.20 6.15 15.91
N ILE A 120 9.20 5.55 16.55
CA ILE A 120 10.58 6.07 16.60
C ILE A 120 11.23 6.13 15.21
N ASP A 121 10.81 5.25 14.31
CA ASP A 121 11.34 5.13 12.95
C ASP A 121 10.76 6.13 11.95
N TYR A 122 9.78 6.95 12.37
CA TYR A 122 9.08 7.84 11.44
C TYR A 122 10.00 8.80 10.69
N GLU A 123 10.88 9.52 11.41
CA GLU A 123 11.77 10.50 10.76
C GLU A 123 12.77 9.80 9.83
N ARG A 124 13.28 8.62 10.22
CA ARG A 124 14.15 7.80 9.37
C ARG A 124 13.45 7.38 8.07
N ILE A 125 12.22 6.87 8.16
CA ILE A 125 11.43 6.45 6.98
C ILE A 125 11.11 7.66 6.10
N LYS A 126 10.83 8.81 6.69
CA LYS A 126 10.54 10.05 5.97
C LYS A 126 11.76 10.60 5.24
N GLU A 127 12.95 10.49 5.83
CA GLU A 127 14.22 10.83 5.19
C GLU A 127 14.43 9.96 3.95
N TYR A 128 14.30 8.63 4.05
CA TYR A 128 14.40 7.72 2.91
C TYR A 128 13.40 8.08 1.79
N MET A 129 12.15 8.39 2.16
CA MET A 129 11.12 8.82 1.20
C MET A 129 11.47 10.14 0.47
N ALA A 130 12.33 10.98 1.06
CA ALA A 130 12.69 12.29 0.53
C ALA A 130 13.91 12.28 -0.41
N GLU A 131 14.60 11.14 -0.55
CA GLU A 131 15.80 11.02 -1.38
C GLU A 131 15.48 11.14 -2.89
N ASP A 132 16.46 11.63 -3.68
CA ASP A 132 16.26 12.00 -5.10
C ASP A 132 16.03 10.80 -6.04
N PHE A 133 16.43 9.59 -5.64
CA PHE A 133 16.26 8.36 -6.44
C PHE A 133 14.90 7.70 -6.28
N VAL A 134 14.01 8.29 -5.49
CA VAL A 134 12.69 7.75 -5.24
C VAL A 134 11.81 7.94 -6.48
N GLU A 135 11.59 6.87 -7.24
CA GLU A 135 10.76 6.86 -8.45
C GLU A 135 9.27 7.07 -8.12
N ASP A 136 8.56 7.78 -9.01
CA ASP A 136 7.11 7.93 -8.91
C ASP A 136 6.40 6.69 -9.47
N VAL A 137 5.46 6.16 -8.67
CA VAL A 137 4.71 4.94 -9.02
C VAL A 137 3.88 5.10 -10.30
N LYS A 138 4.00 4.12 -11.20
CA LYS A 138 3.20 4.02 -12.43
C LYS A 138 1.85 3.35 -12.15
N VAL A 139 0.76 4.07 -12.36
CA VAL A 139 -0.61 3.55 -12.17
C VAL A 139 -1.08 2.84 -13.44
N GLN A 140 -1.25 1.51 -13.38
CA GLN A 140 -1.84 0.76 -14.48
C GLN A 140 -3.37 0.70 -14.36
N HIS A 141 -4.07 0.88 -15.49
CA HIS A 141 -5.53 0.73 -15.56
C HIS A 141 -5.83 -0.69 -16.01
N LEU A 142 -6.58 -1.44 -15.19
CA LEU A 142 -7.12 -2.73 -15.61
C LEU A 142 -8.28 -2.48 -16.58
N SER A 143 -8.04 -2.62 -17.88
CA SER A 143 -9.11 -2.63 -18.88
C SER A 143 -9.88 -3.94 -18.79
N GLU A 144 -11.20 -3.85 -18.62
CA GLU A 144 -12.09 -5.01 -18.70
C GLU A 144 -11.93 -5.68 -20.07
N LYS A 145 -11.39 -6.90 -20.09
CA LYS A 145 -11.57 -7.76 -21.27
C LYS A 145 -13.03 -8.17 -21.28
N SER A 146 -13.76 -7.58 -22.23
CA SER A 146 -15.14 -7.90 -22.61
C SER A 146 -15.27 -9.36 -23.03
#